data_AF-A0A0H5Q5W9-F1
#
_entry.id   AF-A0A0H5Q5W9-F1
#
_cell.length_a   1.000
_cell.length_b   1.000
_cell.length_c   1.000
_cell.angle_alpha   90.00
_cell.angle_beta   90.00
_cell.angle_gamma   90.00
#
_symmetry.space_group_name_H-M   'P 1'
#
loop_
_entity.id
_entity.type
_entity.pdbx_description
1 polymer ?
#
loop_
_entity_poly.entity_id
_entity_poly.type
_entity_poly.pdbx_seq_one_letter_code
_entity_poly.pdbx_strand_id
1 'polypeptide(L)' 'MAKYRVTYEGVGLSQKELHVFFRVGEGVAGRMAMVKVPREVFSTPEAIHWVNEAVNRRLKAAWEEDEPFIRAWE' A
#
# COMPACT_ATOMS: atom_id res chain seq x y z
N MET A 1 13.52 15.01 19.40
CA MET A 1 12.30 14.22 19.15
C MET A 1 12.72 12.86 18.60
N ALA A 2 12.44 11.76 19.29
CA ALA A 2 12.66 10.43 18.73
C ALA A 2 11.75 10.25 17.51
N LYS A 3 12.32 9.99 16.33
CA LYS A 3 11.53 9.66 15.14
C LYS A 3 10.90 8.29 15.39
N TYR A 4 9.61 8.26 15.68
CA TYR A 4 8.88 7.00 15.77
C TYR A 4 8.96 6.28 14.42
N ARG A 5 9.43 5.03 14.42
CA ARG A 5 9.35 4.18 13.23
C ARG A 5 7.89 3.78 13.02
N VAL A 6 7.37 4.07 11.83
CA VAL A 6 6.02 3.66 11.42
C VAL A 6 6.16 2.56 10.39
N THR A 7 5.57 1.41 10.67
CA THR A 7 5.56 0.26 9.77
C THR A 7 4.13 -0.02 9.34
N TYR A 8 3.91 -0.15 8.03
CA TYR A 8 2.62 -0.55 7.49
C TYR A 8 2.36 -2.02 7.80
N GLU A 9 1.18 -2.33 8.33
CA GLU A 9 0.79 -3.69 8.72
C GLU A 9 -0.35 -4.25 7.86
N GLY A 10 -1.23 -3.39 7.33
CA GLY A 10 -2.32 -3.85 6.47
C GLY A 10 -3.38 -2.79 6.17
N VAL A 11 -4.35 -3.17 5.33
CA VAL A 11 -5.59 -2.41 5.13
C VAL A 11 -6.82 -3.28 5.39
N GLY A 12 -7.88 -2.67 5.89
CA GLY A 12 -9.24 -3.21 5.90
C GLY A 12 -10.17 -2.30 5.11
N LEU A 13 -11.12 -2.86 4.37
CA LEU A 13 -12.09 -2.09 3.61
C LEU A 13 -13.50 -2.36 4.12
N SER A 14 -14.24 -1.29 4.37
CA SER A 14 -15.69 -1.33 4.59
C SER A 14 -16.42 -0.57 3.48
N GLN A 15 -17.74 -0.60 3.46
CA GLN A 15 -18.52 0.13 2.44
C GLN A 15 -18.26 1.65 2.45
N LYS A 16 -17.92 2.23 3.62
CA LYS A 16 -17.83 3.69 3.83
C LYS A 16 -16.42 4.18 4.17
N GLU A 17 -15.53 3.29 4.60
CA GLU A 17 -14.21 3.65 5.13
C GLU A 17 -13.15 2.63 4.74
N LEU A 18 -11.94 3.12 4.47
CA LEU A 18 -10.70 2.35 4.41
C LEU A 18 -9.99 2.49 5.76
N HIS A 19 -9.63 1.38 6.38
CA HIS A 19 -8.89 1.34 7.63
C HIS A 19 -7.44 0.98 7.31
N VAL A 20 -6.50 1.85 7.64
CA VAL A 20 -5.07 1.62 7.44
C VAL A 20 -4.43 1.33 8.79
N PHE A 21 -3.83 0.16 8.92
CA PHE A 21 -3.18 -0.31 10.15
C PHE A 21 -1.67 -0.12 10.05
N PHE A 22 -1.10 0.45 11.10
CA PHE A 22 0.34 0.66 11.20
C PHE A 22 0.83 0.39 12.61
N ARG A 23 2.03 -0.17 12.71
CA ARG A 23 2.76 -0.30 13.97
C ARG A 23 3.63 0.94 14.17
N VAL A 24 3.49 1.58 15.32
CA VAL A 24 4.32 2.72 15.74
C VAL A 24 5.30 2.26 16.82
N GLY A 25 6.59 2.43 16.58
CA GLY A 25 7.68 1.97 17.45
C GLY A 25 8.39 0.73 16.91
N GLU A 26 9.39 0.25 17.65
CA GLU A 26 10.21 -0.92 17.28
C GLU A 26 10.09 -2.06 18.29
N GLY A 27 10.20 -3.30 17.79
CA GLY A 27 10.21 -4.51 18.61
C GLY A 27 8.92 -4.70 19.43
N VAL A 28 9.09 -5.23 20.65
CA VAL A 28 7.99 -5.59 21.56
C VAL A 28 7.22 -4.36 22.11
N ALA A 29 7.80 -3.17 21.99
CA ALA A 29 7.18 -1.91 22.43
C ALA A 29 6.30 -1.26 21.34
N GLY A 30 6.27 -1.83 20.13
CA GLY A 30 5.46 -1.32 19.03
C GLY A 30 3.96 -1.39 19.34
N ARG A 31 3.25 -0.27 19.16
CA ARG A 31 1.80 -0.23 19.33
C ARG A 31 1.10 -0.27 17.99
N MET A 32 0.02 -1.03 17.91
CA MET A 32 -0.86 -0.99 16.74
C MET A 32 -1.70 0.29 16.78
N ALA A 33 -1.76 0.99 15.66
CA ALA A 33 -2.58 2.15 15.45
C ALA A 33 -3.33 2.01 14.12
N MET A 34 -4.45 2.72 14.02
CA MET A 34 -5.36 2.65 12.89
C MET A 34 -5.79 4.06 12.50
N VAL A 35 -5.76 4.36 11.22
CA VAL A 35 -6.38 5.56 10.64
C VAL A 35 -7.55 5.15 9.76
N LYS A 36 -8.64 5.88 9.89
CA LYS A 36 -9.82 5.73 9.05
C LYS A 36 -9.79 6.79 7.96
N VAL A 37 -9.88 6.35 6.72
CA VAL A 37 -9.97 7.20 5.54
C VAL A 37 -11.38 7.07 4.99
N PRO A 38 -12.18 8.15 4.96
CA PRO A 38 -13.52 8.12 4.39
C PRO A 38 -13.52 7.79 2.90
N ARG A 39 -14.59 7.16 2.41
CA ARG A 39 -14.74 6.76 1.00
C ARG A 39 -14.46 7.87 0.03
N GLU A 40 -15.03 9.04 0.29
CA GLU A 40 -14.93 10.24 -0.53
C GLU A 40 -13.48 10.66 -0.80
N VAL A 41 -12.55 10.37 0.12
CA VAL A 41 -11.13 10.73 -0.03
C VAL A 41 -10.41 9.78 -1.00
N PHE A 42 -10.66 8.47 -0.88
CA PHE A 42 -9.99 7.46 -1.72
C PHE A 42 -10.76 7.11 -3.00
N SER A 43 -11.94 7.68 -3.20
CA SER A 43 -12.70 7.62 -4.45
C SER A 43 -12.57 8.89 -5.30
N THR A 44 -11.70 9.82 -4.93
CA THR A 44 -11.38 10.97 -5.78
C THR A 44 -10.69 10.52 -7.07
N PRO A 45 -10.94 11.19 -8.22
CA PRO A 45 -10.23 10.89 -9.46
C PRO A 45 -8.70 10.91 -9.30
N GLU A 46 -8.18 11.82 -8.48
CA GLU A 46 -6.76 11.97 -8.18
C GLU A 46 -6.21 10.76 -7.42
N ALA A 47 -6.89 10.31 -6.36
CA ALA A 47 -6.48 9.13 -5.61
C ALA A 47 -6.53 7.86 -6.47
N ILE A 48 -7.59 7.70 -7.28
CA ILE A 48 -7.72 6.58 -8.21
C ILE A 48 -6.56 6.57 -9.21
N HIS A 49 -6.21 7.74 -9.76
CA HIS A 49 -5.09 7.88 -10.68
C HIS A 49 -3.76 7.46 -10.03
N TRP A 50 -3.46 7.95 -8.82
CA TRP A 50 -2.23 7.56 -8.10
C TRP A 50 -2.15 6.06 -7.82
N VAL A 51 -3.26 5.44 -7.41
CA VAL A 51 -3.32 3.99 -7.18
C VAL A 51 -3.06 3.24 -8.48
N ASN A 52 -3.72 3.62 -9.57
CA ASN A 52 -3.52 2.99 -10.88
C ASN A 52 -2.07 3.14 -11.38
N GLU A 53 -1.45 4.30 -11.21
CA GLU A 53 -0.04 4.49 -11.54
C GLU A 53 0.90 3.63 -10.69
N ALA A 54 0.61 3.49 -9.39
CA ALA A 54 1.40 2.63 -8.51
C ALA A 54 1.27 1.15 -8.89
N VAL A 55 0.06 0.69 -9.19
CA VAL A 55 -0.21 -0.68 -9.66
C VAL A 55 0.49 -0.93 -11.01
N ASN A 56 0.33 -0.02 -11.98
CA ASN A 56 0.98 -0.15 -13.29
C ASN A 56 2.51 -0.20 -13.17
N ARG A 57 3.12 0.63 -12.32
CA ARG A 57 4.56 0.57 -12.06
C ARG A 57 5.00 -0.78 -11.50
N ARG A 58 4.23 -1.34 -10.55
CA ARG A 58 4.56 -2.63 -9.94
C ARG A 58 4.35 -3.80 -10.91
N LEU A 59 3.28 -3.77 -11.71
CA LEU A 59 3.05 -4.77 -12.75
C LEU A 59 4.12 -4.70 -13.84
N LYS A 60 4.53 -3.50 -14.24
CA LYS A 60 5.62 -3.32 -15.21
C LYS A 60 6.95 -3.85 -14.65
N ALA A 61 7.29 -3.54 -13.41
CA ALA A 61 8.50 -4.06 -12.77
C ALA A 61 8.49 -5.60 -12.69
N ALA A 62 7.37 -6.20 -12.27
CA ALA A 62 7.22 -7.65 -12.26
C ALA A 62 7.34 -8.25 -13.68
N TRP A 63 6.72 -7.62 -14.68
CA TRP A 63 6.85 -8.03 -16.07
C TRP A 63 8.28 -7.95 -16.59
N GLU A 64 9.02 -6.87 -16.29
CA GLU A 64 10.43 -6.73 -16.68
C GLU A 64 11.34 -7.75 -15.99
N GLU A 65 11.01 -8.16 -14.76
CA GLU A 65 11.69 -9.25 -14.04
C GLU A 65 11.37 -10.63 -14.65
N ASP A 66 10.14 -10.85 -15.11
CA ASP A 66 9.65 -12.13 -15.65
C ASP A 66 9.89 -12.30 -17.17
N GLU A 67 9.97 -11.21 -17.93
CA GLU A 67 10.15 -11.18 -19.40
C GLU A 67 11.34 -12.03 -19.89
N PRO A 68 12.52 -12.03 -19.23
CA PRO A 68 13.66 -12.84 -19.66
C PRO A 68 13.38 -14.35 -19.64
N PHE A 69 12.53 -14.82 -18.73
CA PHE A 69 12.16 -16.24 -18.61
C PHE A 69 11.11 -16.63 -19.65
N ILE A 70 10.15 -15.75 -19.94
CA ILE A 70 9.08 -15.99 -20.93
C ILE A 70 9.68 -16.08 -22.33
N ARG A 71 10.59 -15.16 -22.71
CA ARG A 71 11.23 -15.17 -24.03
C ARG A 71 12.20 -16.34 -24.25
N ALA A 72 12.73 -16.93 -23.19
CA ALA A 72 13.58 -18.12 -23.29
C ALA A 72 12.79 -19.40 -23.63
N TRP A 73 11.45 -19.34 -23.57
CA TRP A 73 10.54 -20.42 -23.91
C TRP A 73 9.88 -20.26 -25.29
N GLU A 74 10.09 -19.13 -25.97
CA GLU A 74 9.70 -18.88 -27.37
C GLU A 74 10.83 -19.28 -28.34
#